data_AF-A0A662DKE9-F1
#
_entry.id   AF-A0A662DKE9-F1
#
_cell.length_a   1.000
_cell.length_b   1.000
_cell.length_c   1.000
_cell.angle_alpha   90.00
_cell.angle_beta   90.00
_cell.angle_gamma   90.00
#
_symmetry.space_group_name_H-M   'P 1'
#
loop_
_entity.id
_entity.type
_entity.pdbx_description
1 polymer ?
#
loop_
_entity_poly.entity_id
_entity_poly.type
_entity_poly.pdbx_seq_one_letter_code
_entity_poly.pdbx_strand_id
1 'polypeptide(L)'
;MSDDVQMSSDPGPYFVGSYHRVAVKLSSQVTMADINFVVPGGPAGAQLSLSRQRPETKVPEIMLLAGFRPGGYILEARKKSTGQLLAKLPFDVTTSWNDETRGPGIWFDGEPSGGSQGSAWGGGPAAPQNLDVVPASGTRRVAIVLVDTTSERYTTAEGTATRTAWLDDAVNGVLVGGVTRSVAAWLSEVSYGQFTISAQAFGPYQLAGDFDAHINANGSPKGSYYQAAITAADADIDYTQFDSVVVVSRSIDGGRSAWPYASIGEWGPWTTADGNLNLGVVSMPFDWTARDGRQVHETLTHELGHNLGLGDQYTPSVAGRNVGEWDMMHADGFFPHFSAPHRMMLGWVESPWIESLDFGSMPVPVDKTVRLRAIEAGAPPAGEKSVVEVRKADGWNYYFEFRNPQSGHIGDQEMTTPSRVLGLDAVSAPWAPPIARPYLLLLPNDSDGDGPVLAVGGNYREFDPDPSAPMNFQVDVTAIAGDTADLRIRWNVIGRPDPSIRPWPASSDRRWQSPDIEVRNAKNAADPSLFNLPWNKNPNTVVAKVTNRGDMNADSVRVEFFVKDYTVSSAPETPLGSDTKDIASGTTVEFTASWTPPAEGHFCIVVRVPLYQTPGTPSVVELTEL
;
A
#
# COMPACT_ATOMS: atom_id res chain seq x y z
N MET A 1 -35.60 -55.47 2.36
CA MET A 1 -35.62 -54.12 2.98
C MET A 1 -37.08 -53.73 3.09
N SER A 2 -37.52 -53.07 4.18
CA SER A 2 -38.92 -52.64 4.25
C SER A 2 -39.10 -51.40 3.38
N ASP A 3 -40.28 -51.24 2.77
CA ASP A 3 -40.62 -50.06 1.95
C ASP A 3 -40.94 -48.82 2.82
N ASP A 4 -40.56 -48.83 4.10
CA ASP A 4 -40.95 -47.80 5.08
C ASP A 4 -40.14 -46.50 4.97
N VAL A 5 -38.92 -46.59 4.46
CA VAL A 5 -38.02 -45.45 4.28
C VAL A 5 -37.34 -45.55 2.92
N GLN A 6 -37.36 -44.47 2.15
CA GLN A 6 -36.57 -44.33 0.93
C GLN A 6 -35.72 -43.07 1.03
N MET A 7 -34.45 -43.19 0.65
CA MET A 7 -33.50 -42.07 0.62
C MET A 7 -33.06 -41.85 -0.82
N SER A 8 -32.95 -40.58 -1.22
CA SER A 8 -32.44 -40.19 -2.52
C SER A 8 -31.66 -38.88 -2.42
N SER A 9 -30.65 -38.74 -3.27
CA SER A 9 -29.77 -37.57 -3.33
C SER A 9 -29.41 -37.28 -4.79
N ASP A 10 -28.74 -36.14 -5.02
CA ASP A 10 -28.24 -35.81 -6.34
C ASP A 10 -27.22 -36.87 -6.82
N PRO A 11 -27.29 -37.26 -8.11
CA PRO A 11 -26.40 -38.27 -8.67
C PRO A 11 -24.98 -37.72 -8.85
N GLY A 12 -23.98 -38.58 -8.61
CA GLY A 12 -22.57 -38.26 -8.78
C GLY A 12 -21.79 -38.31 -7.47
N PRO A 13 -20.45 -38.25 -7.55
CA PRO A 13 -19.60 -38.25 -6.36
C PRO A 13 -19.67 -36.90 -5.65
N TYR A 14 -19.48 -36.93 -4.33
CA TYR A 14 -19.44 -35.77 -3.45
C TYR A 14 -18.02 -35.30 -3.27
N PHE A 15 -17.80 -33.99 -3.38
CA PHE A 15 -16.48 -33.42 -3.12
C PHE A 15 -16.14 -33.52 -1.63
N VAL A 16 -14.88 -33.73 -1.28
CA VAL A 16 -14.40 -33.68 0.11
C VAL A 16 -14.83 -32.35 0.76
N GLY A 17 -15.43 -32.41 1.94
CA GLY A 17 -15.89 -31.17 2.63
C GLY A 17 -17.17 -30.54 2.04
N SER A 18 -17.86 -31.22 1.12
CA SER A 18 -19.10 -30.70 0.53
C SER A 18 -20.37 -31.15 1.26
N TYR A 19 -21.43 -30.35 1.24
CA TYR A 19 -22.74 -30.75 1.74
C TYR A 19 -23.66 -31.19 0.60
N HIS A 20 -24.53 -32.15 0.90
CA HIS A 20 -25.54 -32.67 -0.02
C HIS A 20 -26.86 -32.86 0.70
N ARG A 21 -27.96 -32.56 -0.01
CA ARG A 21 -29.30 -32.81 0.51
C ARG A 21 -29.70 -34.25 0.21
N VAL A 22 -30.19 -34.93 1.23
CA VAL A 22 -30.77 -36.27 1.10
C VAL A 22 -32.26 -36.16 1.40
N ALA A 23 -33.08 -36.36 0.38
CA ALA A 23 -34.52 -36.43 0.51
C ALA A 23 -34.93 -37.77 1.12
N VAL A 24 -35.79 -37.72 2.15
CA VAL A 24 -36.26 -38.90 2.88
C VAL A 24 -37.76 -39.03 2.70
N LYS A 25 -38.21 -40.10 2.04
CA LYS A 25 -39.63 -40.46 1.95
C LYS A 25 -39.96 -41.51 3.00
N LEU A 26 -41.05 -41.29 3.72
CA LEU A 26 -41.48 -42.12 4.85
C LEU A 26 -42.85 -42.74 4.56
N SER A 27 -43.06 -43.99 4.97
CA SER A 27 -44.39 -44.59 5.03
C SER A 27 -45.20 -44.01 6.20
N SER A 28 -46.50 -44.33 6.25
CA SER A 28 -47.38 -43.90 7.35
C SER A 28 -47.03 -44.53 8.71
N GLN A 29 -46.10 -45.49 8.76
CA GLN A 29 -45.75 -46.26 9.96
C GLN A 29 -44.49 -45.76 10.68
N VAL A 30 -43.73 -44.84 10.07
CA VAL A 30 -42.44 -44.36 10.59
C VAL A 30 -42.36 -42.85 10.46
N THR A 31 -41.92 -42.17 11.51
CA THR A 31 -41.65 -40.72 11.49
C THR A 31 -40.14 -40.45 11.50
N MET A 32 -39.72 -39.23 11.15
CA MET A 32 -38.31 -38.83 11.26
C MET A 32 -37.74 -39.00 12.67
N ALA A 33 -38.58 -38.91 13.72
CA ALA A 33 -38.14 -39.11 15.10
C ALA A 33 -37.82 -40.57 15.45
N ASP A 34 -38.35 -41.52 14.67
CA ASP A 34 -38.16 -42.95 14.82
C ASP A 34 -36.89 -43.47 14.14
N ILE A 35 -36.18 -42.60 13.40
CA ILE A 35 -35.04 -42.96 12.56
C ILE A 35 -33.76 -42.38 13.15
N ASN A 36 -32.72 -43.22 13.20
CA ASN A 36 -31.35 -42.81 13.38
C ASN A 36 -30.61 -42.95 12.05
N PHE A 37 -30.03 -41.86 11.56
CA PHE A 37 -29.19 -41.87 10.37
C PHE A 37 -27.74 -42.05 10.77
N VAL A 38 -27.04 -42.99 10.12
CA VAL A 38 -25.67 -43.36 10.46
C VAL A 38 -24.87 -43.58 9.19
N VAL A 39 -23.64 -43.09 9.18
CA VAL A 39 -22.63 -43.45 8.18
C VAL A 39 -21.64 -44.40 8.87
N PRO A 40 -21.66 -45.71 8.60
CA PRO A 40 -20.78 -46.66 9.30
C PRO A 40 -19.28 -46.37 9.11
N GLY A 41 -18.91 -45.70 8.01
CA GLY A 41 -17.54 -45.21 7.78
C GLY A 41 -17.12 -44.05 8.71
N GLY A 42 -18.02 -43.56 9.55
CA GLY A 42 -17.77 -42.47 10.48
C GLY A 42 -17.48 -41.13 9.78
N PRO A 43 -16.84 -40.18 10.51
CA PRO A 43 -16.50 -38.85 9.99
C PRO A 43 -15.59 -38.86 8.76
N ALA A 44 -14.81 -39.93 8.55
CA ALA A 44 -14.01 -40.10 7.35
C ALA A 44 -14.85 -40.14 6.07
N GLY A 45 -16.05 -40.74 6.14
CA GLY A 45 -16.97 -40.81 5.01
C GLY A 45 -17.94 -39.63 4.96
N ALA A 46 -18.67 -39.39 6.05
CA ALA A 46 -19.54 -38.22 6.17
C ALA A 46 -20.05 -38.02 7.61
N GLN A 47 -20.40 -36.77 7.91
CA GLN A 47 -21.23 -36.39 9.06
C GLN A 47 -22.65 -36.07 8.60
N LEU A 48 -23.57 -35.92 9.56
CA LEU A 48 -24.97 -35.67 9.28
C LEU A 48 -25.47 -34.48 10.09
N SER A 49 -26.14 -33.55 9.41
CA SER A 49 -26.93 -32.50 10.07
C SER A 49 -28.40 -32.75 9.82
N LEU A 50 -29.14 -32.92 10.92
CA LEU A 50 -30.61 -33.07 10.91
C LEU A 50 -31.33 -31.72 10.82
N SER A 51 -30.62 -30.67 10.38
CA SER A 51 -31.18 -29.33 10.21
C SER A 51 -32.45 -29.41 9.36
N ARG A 52 -33.57 -28.96 9.96
CA ARG A 52 -34.88 -28.99 9.31
C ARG A 52 -35.05 -27.67 8.58
N GLN A 53 -35.18 -27.70 7.26
CA GLN A 53 -35.68 -26.54 6.53
C GLN A 53 -37.11 -26.18 6.97
N ARG A 54 -37.54 -24.96 6.59
CA ARG A 54 -38.84 -24.37 6.88
C ARG A 54 -40.00 -25.38 6.69
N PRO A 55 -41.12 -25.26 7.42
CA PRO A 55 -42.25 -26.20 7.43
C PRO A 55 -42.95 -26.47 6.06
N GLU A 56 -42.45 -25.90 4.97
CA GLU A 56 -43.14 -25.77 3.68
C GLU A 56 -42.81 -26.90 2.69
N THR A 57 -41.77 -27.72 2.93
CA THR A 57 -41.44 -28.87 2.07
C THR A 57 -42.18 -30.14 2.52
N LYS A 58 -42.90 -30.80 1.59
CA LYS A 58 -43.67 -32.04 1.85
C LYS A 58 -42.79 -33.28 2.04
N VAL A 59 -41.48 -33.19 1.78
CA VAL A 59 -40.51 -34.28 1.91
C VAL A 59 -39.42 -33.81 2.87
N PRO A 60 -39.21 -34.49 4.02
CA PRO A 60 -38.13 -34.14 4.93
C PRO A 60 -36.76 -34.37 4.26
N GLU A 61 -35.84 -33.44 4.49
CA GLU A 61 -34.46 -33.50 4.02
C GLU A 61 -33.52 -33.57 5.21
N ILE A 62 -32.41 -34.28 5.05
CA ILE A 62 -31.24 -34.21 5.94
C ILE A 62 -30.04 -33.75 5.13
N MET A 63 -29.05 -33.15 5.80
CA MET A 63 -27.80 -32.74 5.19
C MET A 63 -26.74 -33.82 5.43
N LEU A 64 -26.21 -34.38 4.35
CA LEU A 64 -25.02 -35.22 4.37
C LEU A 64 -23.81 -34.32 4.15
N LEU A 65 -22.87 -34.35 5.09
CA LEU A 65 -21.67 -33.54 5.10
C LEU A 65 -20.49 -34.45 4.74
N ALA A 66 -20.04 -34.43 3.49
CA ALA A 66 -18.99 -35.32 3.01
C ALA A 66 -17.70 -35.13 3.83
N GLY A 67 -17.12 -36.25 4.24
CA GLY A 67 -15.93 -36.31 5.09
C GLY A 67 -14.64 -36.00 4.33
N PHE A 68 -13.52 -36.15 5.04
CA PHE A 68 -12.19 -35.85 4.53
C PHE A 68 -11.60 -36.95 3.63
N ARG A 69 -12.09 -38.19 3.70
CA ARG A 69 -11.46 -39.34 3.03
C ARG A 69 -12.23 -39.78 1.79
N PRO A 70 -11.64 -39.69 0.59
CA PRO A 70 -12.23 -40.24 -0.63
C PRO A 70 -12.52 -41.73 -0.54
N GLY A 71 -13.58 -42.18 -1.19
CA GLY A 71 -13.99 -43.59 -1.21
C GLY A 71 -15.49 -43.78 -1.31
N GLY A 72 -15.91 -45.04 -1.41
CA GLY A 72 -17.33 -45.43 -1.42
C GLY A 72 -17.86 -45.65 -0.01
N TYR A 73 -19.00 -45.05 0.30
CA TYR A 73 -19.64 -45.07 1.60
C TYR A 73 -21.14 -45.37 1.48
N ILE A 74 -21.77 -45.62 2.62
CA ILE A 74 -23.21 -45.90 2.70
C ILE A 74 -23.80 -45.08 3.84
N LEU A 75 -24.87 -44.35 3.54
CA LEU A 75 -25.77 -43.80 4.53
C LEU A 75 -26.84 -44.84 4.88
N GLU A 76 -26.99 -45.13 6.16
CA GLU A 76 -27.99 -46.07 6.67
C GLU A 76 -29.07 -45.33 7.47
N ALA A 77 -30.33 -45.63 7.18
CA ALA A 77 -31.45 -45.28 8.04
C ALA A 77 -31.80 -46.49 8.91
N ARG A 78 -31.72 -46.35 10.23
CA ARG A 78 -32.00 -47.42 11.20
C ARG A 78 -33.12 -47.03 12.15
N LYS A 79 -33.99 -47.97 12.49
CA LYS A 79 -35.06 -47.76 13.47
C LYS A 79 -34.43 -47.52 14.85
N LYS A 80 -34.72 -46.38 15.47
CA LYS A 80 -34.08 -45.93 16.70
C LYS A 80 -34.30 -46.88 17.88
N SER A 81 -35.48 -47.51 17.97
CA SER A 81 -35.84 -48.41 19.08
C SER A 81 -35.22 -49.81 18.99
N THR A 82 -34.88 -50.28 17.79
CA THR A 82 -34.43 -51.67 17.59
C THR A 82 -33.08 -51.80 16.88
N GLY A 83 -32.56 -50.72 16.30
CA GLY A 83 -31.37 -50.74 15.45
C GLY A 83 -31.58 -51.38 14.06
N GLN A 84 -32.81 -51.81 13.75
CA GLN A 84 -33.15 -52.45 12.49
C GLN A 84 -32.84 -51.54 11.30
N LEU A 85 -32.13 -52.06 10.31
CA LEU A 85 -31.87 -51.34 9.06
C LEU A 85 -33.17 -51.19 8.25
N LEU A 86 -33.52 -49.95 7.94
CA LEU A 86 -34.70 -49.58 7.16
C LEU A 86 -34.33 -49.29 5.70
N ALA A 87 -33.28 -48.50 5.46
CA ALA A 87 -32.83 -48.13 4.11
C ALA A 87 -31.31 -47.93 4.03
N LYS A 88 -30.77 -48.02 2.82
CA LYS A 88 -29.38 -47.70 2.47
C LYS A 88 -29.34 -46.75 1.28
N LEU A 89 -28.41 -45.81 1.30
CA LEU A 89 -28.07 -44.94 0.18
C LEU A 89 -26.54 -44.97 0.00
N PRO A 90 -26.03 -45.64 -1.06
CA PRO A 90 -24.61 -45.56 -1.39
C PRO A 90 -24.25 -44.17 -1.91
N PHE A 91 -23.05 -43.70 -1.63
CA PHE A 91 -22.49 -42.46 -2.16
C PHE A 91 -20.96 -42.57 -2.22
N ASP A 92 -20.33 -41.78 -3.08
CA ASP A 92 -18.88 -41.73 -3.22
C ASP A 92 -18.36 -40.36 -2.81
N VAL A 93 -17.18 -40.29 -2.20
CA VAL A 93 -16.45 -39.05 -1.89
C VAL A 93 -15.20 -38.98 -2.76
N THR A 94 -14.90 -37.81 -3.32
CA THR A 94 -13.78 -37.57 -4.24
C THR A 94 -13.12 -36.20 -4.03
N THR A 95 -11.89 -36.04 -4.50
CA THR A 95 -11.18 -34.75 -4.59
C THR A 95 -11.30 -34.11 -5.98
N SER A 96 -12.00 -34.73 -6.92
CA SER A 96 -12.21 -34.17 -8.27
C SER A 96 -13.52 -33.38 -8.33
N TRP A 97 -13.47 -32.18 -8.89
CA TRP A 97 -14.65 -31.38 -9.17
C TRP A 97 -14.63 -30.85 -10.61
N ASN A 98 -15.64 -31.20 -11.39
CA ASN A 98 -15.66 -30.93 -12.83
C ASN A 98 -16.50 -29.70 -13.22
N ASP A 99 -17.32 -29.16 -12.31
CA ASP A 99 -18.08 -27.94 -12.57
C ASP A 99 -17.25 -26.73 -12.16
N GLU A 100 -16.43 -26.23 -13.08
CA GLU A 100 -15.57 -25.07 -12.88
C GLU A 100 -16.38 -23.76 -12.74
N THR A 101 -17.67 -23.76 -13.10
CA THR A 101 -18.53 -22.57 -13.01
C THR A 101 -19.28 -22.46 -11.69
N ARG A 102 -19.63 -23.61 -11.11
CA ARG A 102 -20.30 -23.72 -9.82
C ARG A 102 -19.45 -24.61 -8.93
N GLY A 103 -18.72 -23.99 -8.00
CA GLY A 103 -17.99 -24.72 -6.97
C GLY A 103 -18.91 -25.66 -6.17
N PRO A 104 -18.34 -26.68 -5.50
CA PRO A 104 -19.13 -27.56 -4.65
C PRO A 104 -19.75 -26.77 -3.50
N GLY A 105 -20.92 -27.18 -3.01
CA GLY A 105 -21.45 -26.62 -1.77
C GLY A 105 -20.56 -27.04 -0.61
N ILE A 106 -19.87 -26.11 0.05
CA ILE A 106 -18.93 -26.41 1.14
C ILE A 106 -19.63 -26.34 2.49
N TRP A 107 -19.30 -27.26 3.40
CA TRP A 107 -19.66 -27.13 4.82
C TRP A 107 -18.42 -26.87 5.67
N PHE A 108 -18.64 -26.24 6.80
CA PHE A 108 -17.63 -26.04 7.84
C PHE A 108 -18.27 -26.23 9.21
N ASP A 109 -17.43 -26.55 10.18
CA ASP A 109 -17.76 -26.60 11.60
C ASP A 109 -16.72 -25.81 12.39
N GLY A 110 -17.05 -25.50 13.65
CA GLY A 110 -16.22 -24.65 14.49
C GLY A 110 -16.50 -23.16 14.32
N GLU A 111 -15.74 -22.37 15.08
CA GLU A 111 -15.74 -20.92 14.97
C GLU A 111 -14.81 -20.55 13.81
N PRO A 112 -15.30 -19.91 12.74
CA PRO A 112 -14.41 -19.44 11.69
C PRO A 112 -13.41 -18.48 12.34
N SER A 113 -12.12 -18.81 12.29
CA SER A 113 -11.09 -17.80 12.56
C SER A 113 -11.34 -16.71 11.53
N GLY A 114 -11.68 -15.51 12.01
CA GLY A 114 -11.92 -14.36 11.15
C GLY A 114 -10.62 -14.01 10.44
N GLY A 115 -10.33 -14.65 9.32
CA GLY A 115 -9.36 -14.18 8.37
C GLY A 115 -9.90 -12.87 7.82
N SER A 116 -9.31 -11.75 8.22
CA SER A 116 -9.63 -10.46 7.65
C SER A 116 -9.03 -10.38 6.24
N GLN A 117 -9.66 -11.06 5.29
CA GLN A 117 -9.39 -10.82 3.87
C GLN A 117 -9.80 -9.39 3.56
N GLY A 118 -8.80 -8.56 3.24
CA GLY A 118 -9.00 -7.16 2.94
C GLY A 118 -9.36 -6.29 4.14
N SER A 119 -8.74 -6.51 5.32
CA SER A 119 -8.83 -5.60 6.48
C SER A 119 -8.78 -4.17 5.97
N ALA A 120 -9.85 -3.37 6.06
CA ALA A 120 -9.89 -2.04 5.48
C ALA A 120 -8.64 -1.23 5.89
N TRP A 121 -7.79 -0.93 4.90
CA TRP A 121 -6.58 -0.15 5.05
C TRP A 121 -7.03 1.32 5.29
N GLY A 122 -6.20 2.20 5.86
CA GLY A 122 -6.42 3.66 5.82
C GLY A 122 -7.60 4.26 6.62
N GLY A 123 -7.36 5.41 7.24
CA GLY A 123 -8.36 6.19 7.99
C GLY A 123 -8.22 5.98 9.50
N GLY A 124 -7.80 7.02 10.20
CA GLY A 124 -7.50 6.95 11.64
C GLY A 124 -6.83 8.21 12.16
N PRO A 125 -6.63 8.32 13.49
CA PRO A 125 -6.09 9.51 14.17
C PRO A 125 -4.68 9.91 13.69
N ALA A 126 -4.11 11.00 14.22
CA ALA A 126 -2.82 11.61 13.82
C ALA A 126 -1.55 10.71 13.89
N ALA A 127 -1.67 9.41 14.15
CA ALA A 127 -0.59 8.43 14.07
C ALA A 127 -0.29 8.05 12.60
N PRO A 128 0.87 7.40 12.32
CA PRO A 128 1.13 6.85 10.99
C PRO A 128 0.04 5.86 10.56
N GLN A 129 -0.31 5.89 9.28
CA GLN A 129 -1.26 4.94 8.68
C GLN A 129 -0.53 3.66 8.25
N ASN A 130 -1.31 2.61 7.94
CA ASN A 130 -0.82 1.33 7.44
C ASN A 130 0.15 0.59 8.38
N LEU A 131 0.14 0.90 9.68
CA LEU A 131 0.83 0.13 10.71
C LEU A 131 -0.02 -1.06 11.17
N ASP A 132 0.62 -2.21 11.36
CA ASP A 132 0.03 -3.42 11.98
C ASP A 132 -1.31 -3.85 11.35
N VAL A 133 -1.41 -3.74 10.01
CA VAL A 133 -2.64 -4.09 9.27
C VAL A 133 -2.84 -5.61 9.22
N VAL A 134 -1.75 -6.34 9.00
CA VAL A 134 -1.67 -7.80 8.96
C VAL A 134 -0.38 -8.23 9.69
N PRO A 135 -0.29 -7.99 11.01
CA PRO A 135 0.95 -8.15 11.74
C PRO A 135 1.44 -9.60 11.66
N ALA A 136 2.72 -9.78 11.34
CA ALA A 136 3.37 -11.07 11.21
C ALA A 136 4.54 -11.14 12.19
N SER A 137 4.42 -11.93 13.25
CA SER A 137 5.49 -12.10 14.24
C SER A 137 5.63 -13.57 14.66
N GLY A 138 6.77 -13.90 15.24
CA GLY A 138 7.10 -15.25 15.68
C GLY A 138 7.49 -16.15 14.50
N THR A 139 7.03 -17.40 14.54
CA THR A 139 7.42 -18.41 13.56
C THR A 139 6.19 -18.94 12.85
N ARG A 140 6.11 -18.72 11.53
CA ARG A 140 5.11 -19.38 10.69
C ARG A 140 5.56 -20.81 10.37
N ARG A 141 4.68 -21.77 10.58
CA ARG A 141 4.95 -23.21 10.45
C ARG A 141 4.51 -23.67 9.07
N VAL A 142 5.44 -24.24 8.29
CA VAL A 142 5.24 -24.59 6.88
C VAL A 142 5.35 -26.09 6.67
N ALA A 143 4.33 -26.70 6.05
CA ALA A 143 4.40 -28.07 5.54
C ALA A 143 4.75 -28.03 4.04
N ILE A 144 5.89 -28.62 3.67
CA ILE A 144 6.29 -28.78 2.25
C ILE A 144 5.84 -30.17 1.80
N VAL A 145 4.82 -30.24 0.95
CA VAL A 145 4.19 -31.50 0.54
C VAL A 145 4.54 -31.78 -0.92
N LEU A 146 5.36 -32.81 -1.15
CA LEU A 146 5.69 -33.23 -2.52
C LEU A 146 4.53 -34.06 -3.08
N VAL A 147 4.07 -33.73 -4.27
CA VAL A 147 2.97 -34.45 -4.94
C VAL A 147 3.28 -34.79 -6.39
N ASP A 148 2.83 -35.95 -6.84
CA ASP A 148 2.89 -36.37 -8.23
C ASP A 148 1.54 -36.92 -8.73
N THR A 149 1.40 -37.14 -10.03
CA THR A 149 0.13 -37.51 -10.66
C THR A 149 0.27 -38.82 -11.43
N THR A 150 -0.81 -39.34 -12.02
CA THR A 150 -0.71 -40.54 -12.87
C THR A 150 0.09 -40.32 -14.15
N SER A 151 0.40 -39.06 -14.50
CA SER A 151 1.23 -38.74 -15.66
C SER A 151 2.70 -39.08 -15.44
N GLU A 152 3.25 -38.75 -14.27
CA GLU A 152 4.66 -38.99 -13.94
C GLU A 152 4.83 -39.06 -12.42
N ARG A 153 5.75 -39.90 -11.95
CA ARG A 153 6.02 -40.14 -10.52
C ARG A 153 7.39 -39.64 -10.12
N TYR A 154 7.51 -39.17 -8.88
CA TYR A 154 8.82 -39.08 -8.25
C TYR A 154 9.43 -40.48 -8.11
N THR A 155 10.71 -40.60 -8.43
CA THR A 155 11.48 -41.75 -7.94
C THR A 155 11.77 -41.55 -6.46
N THR A 156 12.02 -42.64 -5.72
CA THR A 156 12.37 -42.54 -4.28
C THR A 156 13.61 -41.67 -4.04
N ALA A 157 14.62 -41.78 -4.90
CA ALA A 157 15.84 -40.99 -4.81
C ALA A 157 15.56 -39.50 -5.06
N GLU A 158 14.78 -39.19 -6.10
CA GLU A 158 14.41 -37.82 -6.44
C GLU A 158 13.55 -37.18 -5.36
N GLY A 159 12.50 -37.85 -4.88
CA GLY A 159 11.69 -37.32 -3.78
C GLY A 159 12.51 -37.02 -2.51
N THR A 160 13.52 -37.84 -2.21
CA THR A 160 14.42 -37.61 -1.07
C THR A 160 15.34 -36.40 -1.31
N ALA A 161 15.92 -36.29 -2.50
CA ALA A 161 16.76 -35.15 -2.88
C ALA A 161 15.96 -33.84 -2.88
N THR A 162 14.76 -33.84 -3.45
CA THR A 162 13.85 -32.70 -3.49
C THR A 162 13.47 -32.24 -2.09
N ARG A 163 13.10 -33.15 -1.17
CA ARG A 163 12.79 -32.75 0.23
C ARG A 163 13.97 -32.07 0.90
N THR A 164 15.19 -32.57 0.68
CA THR A 164 16.41 -31.99 1.26
C THR A 164 16.64 -30.60 0.68
N ALA A 165 16.66 -30.46 -0.64
CA ALA A 165 16.88 -29.18 -1.32
C ALA A 165 15.84 -28.13 -0.90
N TRP A 166 14.56 -28.49 -0.86
CA TRP A 166 13.48 -27.59 -0.45
C TRP A 166 13.57 -27.18 1.02
N LEU A 167 14.03 -28.07 1.92
CA LEU A 167 14.32 -27.70 3.30
C LEU A 167 15.54 -26.78 3.40
N ASP A 168 16.54 -26.95 2.53
CA ASP A 168 17.70 -26.07 2.50
C ASP A 168 17.32 -24.67 2.01
N ASP A 169 16.55 -24.55 0.93
CA ASP A 169 16.02 -23.27 0.44
C ASP A 169 15.05 -22.62 1.43
N ALA A 170 14.20 -23.40 2.11
CA ALA A 170 13.23 -22.85 3.06
C ALA A 170 13.87 -22.43 4.40
N VAL A 171 14.68 -23.30 5.00
CA VAL A 171 15.14 -23.14 6.40
C VAL A 171 16.63 -23.36 6.63
N ASN A 172 17.25 -24.44 6.13
CA ASN A 172 18.61 -24.81 6.56
C ASN A 172 19.70 -23.91 5.95
N GLY A 173 19.42 -23.34 4.78
CA GLY A 173 20.33 -22.46 4.08
C GLY A 173 21.08 -23.11 2.93
N VAL A 174 21.16 -22.40 1.81
CA VAL A 174 21.98 -22.71 0.63
C VAL A 174 23.11 -21.67 0.53
N LEU A 175 24.33 -22.11 0.27
CA LEU A 175 25.47 -21.20 0.13
C LEU A 175 25.50 -20.58 -1.28
N VAL A 176 25.24 -19.27 -1.38
CA VAL A 176 25.27 -18.51 -2.63
C VAL A 176 26.21 -17.31 -2.45
N GLY A 177 27.25 -17.21 -3.28
CA GLY A 177 28.20 -16.09 -3.21
C GLY A 177 28.94 -15.95 -1.86
N GLY A 178 29.03 -17.03 -1.07
CA GLY A 178 29.64 -17.01 0.26
C GLY A 178 28.69 -16.62 1.41
N VAL A 179 27.42 -16.35 1.10
CA VAL A 179 26.35 -16.07 2.07
C VAL A 179 25.36 -17.22 2.10
N THR A 180 24.97 -17.66 3.30
CA THR A 180 23.93 -18.67 3.47
C THR A 180 22.56 -18.02 3.29
N ARG A 181 21.83 -18.40 2.25
CA ARG A 181 20.50 -17.87 1.90
C ARG A 181 19.42 -18.92 2.16
N SER A 182 18.33 -18.51 2.78
CA SER A 182 17.07 -19.27 2.85
C SER A 182 15.91 -18.30 3.07
N VAL A 183 14.68 -18.78 2.86
CA VAL A 183 13.48 -17.99 3.16
C VAL A 183 13.46 -17.58 4.64
N ALA A 184 13.77 -18.51 5.55
CA ALA A 184 13.81 -18.24 6.99
C ALA A 184 14.85 -17.18 7.36
N ALA A 185 16.04 -17.24 6.77
CA ALA A 185 17.11 -16.28 7.03
C ALA A 185 16.76 -14.89 6.50
N TRP A 186 16.21 -14.80 5.28
CA TRP A 186 15.78 -13.54 4.69
C TRP A 186 14.62 -12.92 5.49
N LEU A 187 13.59 -13.69 5.85
CA LEU A 187 12.46 -13.18 6.65
C LEU A 187 12.93 -12.70 8.02
N SER A 188 13.85 -13.42 8.66
CA SER A 188 14.46 -12.99 9.92
C SER A 188 15.26 -11.71 9.76
N GLU A 189 15.90 -11.48 8.61
CA GLU A 189 16.66 -10.26 8.35
C GLU A 189 15.73 -9.06 8.12
N VAL A 190 14.80 -9.15 7.16
CA VAL A 190 13.93 -8.02 6.77
C VAL A 190 12.95 -7.62 7.88
N SER A 191 12.61 -8.55 8.78
CA SER A 191 11.76 -8.32 9.95
C SER A 191 12.53 -7.92 11.21
N TYR A 192 13.86 -7.74 11.12
CA TYR A 192 14.72 -7.43 12.28
C TYR A 192 14.62 -8.48 13.41
N GLY A 193 14.46 -9.75 13.03
CA GLY A 193 14.33 -10.89 13.94
C GLY A 193 12.92 -11.08 14.52
N GLN A 194 11.94 -10.29 14.10
CA GLN A 194 10.56 -10.40 14.62
C GLN A 194 9.80 -11.58 14.02
N PHE A 195 10.16 -12.01 12.80
CA PHE A 195 9.44 -13.04 12.05
C PHE A 195 10.40 -14.00 11.33
N THR A 196 10.05 -15.28 11.32
CA THR A 196 10.74 -16.30 10.53
C THR A 196 9.79 -17.46 10.19
N ILE A 197 10.30 -18.49 9.52
CA ILE A 197 9.56 -19.72 9.26
C ILE A 197 10.26 -20.95 9.85
N SER A 198 9.46 -21.97 10.14
CA SER A 198 9.93 -23.35 10.31
C SER A 198 9.29 -24.22 9.23
N ALA A 199 9.96 -25.28 8.82
CA ALA A 199 9.48 -26.14 7.76
C ALA A 199 9.70 -27.63 8.04
N GLN A 200 8.75 -28.45 7.59
CA GLN A 200 8.88 -29.91 7.52
C GLN A 200 8.47 -30.38 6.12
N ALA A 201 9.18 -31.37 5.56
CA ALA A 201 8.91 -31.86 4.21
C ALA A 201 8.37 -33.29 4.20
N PHE A 202 7.28 -33.52 3.46
CA PHE A 202 6.50 -34.75 3.43
C PHE A 202 6.36 -35.29 2.00
N GLY A 203 5.95 -36.56 1.88
CA GLY A 203 5.73 -37.21 0.59
C GLY A 203 7.00 -37.79 -0.04
N PRO A 204 6.98 -38.12 -1.34
CA PRO A 204 5.95 -37.73 -2.32
C PRO A 204 4.62 -38.49 -2.14
N TYR A 205 3.51 -37.80 -2.39
CA TYR A 205 2.15 -38.35 -2.41
C TYR A 205 1.57 -38.37 -3.81
N GLN A 206 0.88 -39.46 -4.13
CA GLN A 206 0.21 -39.63 -5.42
C GLN A 206 -1.18 -39.01 -5.38
N LEU A 207 -1.43 -38.04 -6.26
CA LEU A 207 -2.78 -37.54 -6.54
C LEU A 207 -3.52 -38.48 -7.50
N ALA A 208 -4.84 -38.55 -7.34
CA ALA A 208 -5.71 -39.23 -8.29
C ALA A 208 -5.88 -38.40 -9.57
N GLY A 209 -5.81 -39.04 -10.73
CA GLY A 209 -5.87 -38.36 -12.02
C GLY A 209 -4.50 -37.94 -12.57
N ASP A 210 -4.52 -37.47 -13.82
CA ASP A 210 -3.34 -36.99 -14.52
C ASP A 210 -3.02 -35.53 -14.15
N PHE A 211 -1.95 -34.98 -14.72
CA PHE A 211 -1.52 -33.60 -14.46
C PHE A 211 -2.60 -32.56 -14.81
N ASP A 212 -3.33 -32.76 -15.91
CA ASP A 212 -4.35 -31.81 -16.40
C ASP A 212 -5.65 -31.84 -15.57
N ALA A 213 -5.84 -32.86 -14.74
CA ALA A 213 -6.88 -32.87 -13.72
C ALA A 213 -6.63 -31.82 -12.62
N HIS A 214 -5.39 -31.36 -12.45
CA HIS A 214 -4.96 -30.54 -11.32
C HIS A 214 -4.41 -29.18 -11.71
N ILE A 215 -3.77 -29.08 -12.87
CA ILE A 215 -3.07 -27.88 -13.33
C ILE A 215 -3.67 -27.43 -14.66
N ASN A 216 -3.93 -26.13 -14.80
CA ASN A 216 -4.41 -25.53 -16.03
C ASN A 216 -3.31 -25.48 -17.09
N ALA A 217 -3.69 -25.30 -18.35
CA ALA A 217 -2.73 -25.22 -19.47
C ALA A 217 -1.72 -24.06 -19.32
N ASN A 218 -2.06 -23.00 -18.59
CA ASN A 218 -1.16 -21.88 -18.27
C ASN A 218 -0.27 -22.12 -17.03
N GLY A 219 -0.30 -23.33 -16.45
CA GLY A 219 0.45 -23.69 -15.25
C GLY A 219 -0.24 -23.33 -13.92
N SER A 220 -1.31 -22.53 -13.91
CA SER A 220 -2.01 -22.20 -12.67
C SER A 220 -2.72 -23.41 -12.06
N PRO A 221 -2.79 -23.55 -10.73
CA PRO A 221 -3.50 -24.64 -10.09
C PRO A 221 -5.02 -24.51 -10.30
N LYS A 222 -5.70 -25.65 -10.48
CA LYS A 222 -7.17 -25.71 -10.45
C LYS A 222 -7.68 -25.62 -9.01
N GLY A 223 -8.93 -25.18 -8.84
CA GLY A 223 -9.52 -24.96 -7.50
C GLY A 223 -9.47 -26.19 -6.58
N SER A 224 -9.58 -27.40 -7.11
CA SER A 224 -9.51 -28.64 -6.33
C SER A 224 -8.08 -29.11 -5.99
N TYR A 225 -7.06 -28.51 -6.59
CA TYR A 225 -5.68 -28.99 -6.50
C TYR A 225 -5.16 -29.05 -5.07
N TYR A 226 -5.32 -27.96 -4.32
CA TYR A 226 -4.83 -27.87 -2.94
C TYR A 226 -5.55 -28.86 -2.01
N GLN A 227 -6.88 -28.97 -2.11
CA GLN A 227 -7.62 -30.00 -1.37
C GLN A 227 -7.16 -31.41 -1.73
N ALA A 228 -6.88 -31.70 -3.01
CA ALA A 228 -6.37 -32.99 -3.43
C ALA A 228 -5.00 -33.31 -2.82
N ALA A 229 -4.08 -32.34 -2.80
CA ALA A 229 -2.78 -32.48 -2.16
C ALA A 229 -2.87 -32.67 -0.64
N ILE A 230 -3.69 -31.85 0.02
CA ILE A 230 -3.94 -31.93 1.46
C ILE A 230 -4.48 -33.32 1.82
N THR A 231 -5.52 -33.76 1.10
CA THR A 231 -6.18 -35.06 1.28
C THR A 231 -5.21 -36.24 1.08
N ALA A 232 -4.30 -36.15 0.10
CA ALA A 232 -3.36 -37.23 -0.19
C ALA A 232 -2.33 -37.44 0.93
N ALA A 233 -1.99 -36.37 1.65
CA ALA A 233 -0.99 -36.38 2.73
C ALA A 233 -1.61 -36.45 4.14
N ASP A 234 -2.92 -36.29 4.26
CA ASP A 234 -3.71 -36.20 5.51
C ASP A 234 -3.49 -37.36 6.50
N ALA A 235 -3.12 -38.55 6.02
CA ALA A 235 -2.83 -39.68 6.90
C ALA A 235 -1.52 -39.53 7.69
N ASP A 236 -0.60 -38.69 7.22
CA ASP A 236 0.76 -38.53 7.76
C ASP A 236 0.99 -37.16 8.41
N ILE A 237 0.11 -36.18 8.17
CA ILE A 237 0.27 -34.79 8.58
C ILE A 237 -0.90 -34.37 9.46
N ASP A 238 -0.60 -33.94 10.68
CA ASP A 238 -1.53 -33.17 11.51
C ASP A 238 -1.47 -31.70 11.08
N TYR A 239 -2.45 -31.25 10.31
CA TYR A 239 -2.43 -29.91 9.70
C TYR A 239 -2.64 -28.79 10.71
N THR A 240 -3.09 -29.07 11.93
CA THR A 240 -3.18 -28.07 13.01
C THR A 240 -1.81 -27.57 13.45
N GLN A 241 -0.75 -28.29 13.08
CA GLN A 241 0.64 -27.94 13.35
C GLN A 241 1.24 -26.94 12.35
N PHE A 242 0.49 -26.55 11.32
CA PHE A 242 0.98 -25.72 10.23
C PHE A 242 0.06 -24.54 9.95
N ASP A 243 0.65 -23.45 9.47
CA ASP A 243 -0.04 -22.23 9.08
C ASP A 243 -0.06 -22.10 7.53
N SER A 244 0.91 -22.73 6.86
CA SER A 244 1.00 -22.79 5.39
C SER A 244 1.36 -24.19 4.88
N VAL A 245 0.87 -24.50 3.67
CA VAL A 245 1.20 -25.71 2.91
C VAL A 245 1.79 -25.32 1.56
N VAL A 246 3.04 -25.72 1.32
CA VAL A 246 3.74 -25.56 0.05
C VAL A 246 3.67 -26.86 -0.72
N VAL A 247 2.87 -26.90 -1.78
CA VAL A 247 2.68 -28.07 -2.63
C VAL A 247 3.72 -28.06 -3.75
N VAL A 248 4.63 -29.03 -3.69
CA VAL A 248 5.76 -29.17 -4.63
C VAL A 248 5.43 -30.25 -5.66
N SER A 249 5.02 -29.82 -6.85
CA SER A 249 4.54 -30.72 -7.90
C SER A 249 5.65 -31.33 -8.74
N ARG A 250 5.53 -32.63 -9.03
CA ARG A 250 6.34 -33.27 -10.07
C ARG A 250 5.92 -32.71 -11.42
N SER A 251 6.92 -32.38 -12.20
CA SER A 251 6.70 -31.86 -13.53
C SER A 251 6.81 -32.94 -14.59
N ILE A 252 6.17 -32.72 -15.75
CA ILE A 252 5.92 -33.79 -16.73
C ILE A 252 6.39 -33.42 -18.14
N ASP A 253 6.50 -34.45 -18.99
CA ASP A 253 6.69 -34.36 -20.45
C ASP A 253 7.86 -33.44 -20.88
N GLY A 254 8.90 -33.33 -20.05
CA GLY A 254 10.10 -32.54 -20.34
C GLY A 254 9.90 -31.02 -20.34
N GLY A 255 8.81 -30.49 -19.74
CA GLY A 255 8.64 -29.03 -19.69
C GLY A 255 7.36 -28.50 -19.02
N ARG A 256 6.31 -29.31 -18.86
CA ARG A 256 5.05 -28.87 -18.25
C ARG A 256 5.14 -28.90 -16.73
N SER A 257 4.57 -27.89 -16.07
CA SER A 257 4.80 -27.64 -14.65
C SER A 257 3.71 -26.78 -14.03
N ALA A 258 3.54 -26.89 -12.71
CA ALA A 258 2.76 -25.90 -11.98
C ALA A 258 3.54 -24.60 -11.92
N TRP A 259 2.94 -23.49 -12.30
CA TRP A 259 3.50 -22.16 -12.12
C TRP A 259 3.46 -21.81 -10.61
N PRO A 260 4.46 -21.09 -10.08
CA PRO A 260 4.38 -20.51 -8.75
C PRO A 260 3.07 -19.76 -8.52
N TYR A 261 2.34 -20.13 -7.47
CA TYR A 261 1.03 -19.54 -7.18
C TYR A 261 0.68 -19.72 -5.70
N ALA A 262 0.25 -18.65 -5.05
CA ALA A 262 -0.11 -18.68 -3.64
C ALA A 262 -1.47 -18.05 -3.33
N SER A 263 -2.02 -18.43 -2.17
CA SER A 263 -3.12 -17.71 -1.55
C SER A 263 -2.66 -16.38 -0.97
N ILE A 264 -3.49 -15.34 -1.13
CA ILE A 264 -3.37 -14.11 -0.34
C ILE A 264 -4.01 -14.36 1.03
N GLY A 265 -3.19 -14.38 2.07
CA GLY A 265 -3.56 -14.84 3.40
C GLY A 265 -3.90 -16.33 3.41
N GLU A 266 -4.82 -16.71 4.29
CA GLU A 266 -5.31 -18.08 4.40
C GLU A 266 -6.55 -18.30 3.55
N TRP A 267 -6.59 -19.43 2.85
CA TRP A 267 -7.74 -19.93 2.11
C TRP A 267 -8.34 -21.13 2.83
N GLY A 268 -9.58 -21.46 2.48
CA GLY A 268 -10.28 -22.60 3.03
C GLY A 268 -11.79 -22.39 3.06
N PRO A 269 -12.52 -23.24 3.80
CA PRO A 269 -11.99 -24.32 4.63
C PRO A 269 -11.43 -25.49 3.79
N TRP A 270 -10.31 -26.06 4.24
CA TRP A 270 -9.77 -27.34 3.78
C TRP A 270 -10.21 -28.44 4.74
N THR A 271 -10.82 -29.49 4.22
CA THR A 271 -11.34 -30.59 5.07
C THR A 271 -10.28 -31.67 5.27
N THR A 272 -9.92 -31.93 6.52
CA THR A 272 -8.84 -32.85 6.94
C THR A 272 -9.35 -33.82 8.02
N ALA A 273 -8.54 -34.82 8.38
CA ALA A 273 -8.80 -35.66 9.55
C ALA A 273 -8.85 -34.86 10.86
N ASP A 274 -8.18 -33.71 10.91
CA ASP A 274 -8.07 -32.82 12.07
C ASP A 274 -9.19 -31.77 12.15
N GLY A 275 -10.09 -31.76 11.15
CA GLY A 275 -11.20 -30.81 11.03
C GLY A 275 -11.11 -29.92 9.79
N ASN A 276 -11.93 -28.87 9.76
CA ASN A 276 -11.89 -27.87 8.70
C ASN A 276 -10.91 -26.75 9.07
N LEU A 277 -9.91 -26.52 8.24
CA LEU A 277 -8.81 -25.57 8.51
C LEU A 277 -8.69 -24.52 7.41
N ASN A 278 -8.36 -23.28 7.79
CA ASN A 278 -7.87 -22.29 6.85
C ASN A 278 -6.33 -22.32 6.87
N LEU A 279 -5.71 -22.38 5.70
CA LEU A 279 -4.27 -22.49 5.56
C LEU A 279 -3.81 -21.56 4.44
N GLY A 280 -2.62 -20.96 4.60
CA GLY A 280 -1.90 -20.42 3.47
C GLY A 280 -1.50 -21.57 2.53
N VAL A 281 -1.67 -21.41 1.23
CA VAL A 281 -1.27 -22.43 0.26
C VAL A 281 -0.34 -21.84 -0.79
N VAL A 282 0.64 -22.62 -1.21
CA VAL A 282 1.58 -22.30 -2.29
C VAL A 282 1.66 -23.50 -3.22
N SER A 283 1.73 -23.28 -4.53
CA SER A 283 1.98 -24.27 -5.56
C SER A 283 3.27 -23.90 -6.26
N MET A 284 4.23 -24.82 -6.36
CA MET A 284 5.46 -24.61 -7.12
C MET A 284 5.94 -25.91 -7.76
N PRO A 285 6.73 -25.87 -8.85
CA PRO A 285 7.32 -27.05 -9.45
C PRO A 285 8.64 -27.40 -8.75
N PHE A 286 8.94 -28.69 -8.62
CA PHE A 286 10.12 -29.16 -7.87
C PHE A 286 11.48 -28.72 -8.42
N ASP A 287 11.55 -28.41 -9.71
CA ASP A 287 12.74 -28.09 -10.51
C ASP A 287 12.76 -26.62 -10.95
N TRP A 288 12.11 -25.74 -10.18
CA TRP A 288 11.95 -24.32 -10.49
C TRP A 288 13.22 -23.62 -10.99
N THR A 289 14.34 -23.81 -10.29
CA THR A 289 15.62 -23.17 -10.65
C THR A 289 16.14 -23.59 -12.01
N ALA A 290 15.95 -24.84 -12.41
CA ALA A 290 16.37 -25.30 -13.73
C ALA A 290 15.52 -24.70 -14.86
N ARG A 291 14.32 -24.21 -14.55
CA ARG A 291 13.35 -23.74 -15.53
C ARG A 291 13.36 -22.24 -15.74
N ASP A 292 13.36 -21.52 -14.64
CA ASP A 292 13.20 -20.08 -14.65
C ASP A 292 14.55 -19.37 -14.46
N GLY A 293 15.49 -20.01 -13.78
CA GLY A 293 16.80 -19.46 -13.44
C GLY A 293 16.83 -18.80 -12.06
N ARG A 294 15.68 -18.34 -11.54
CA ARG A 294 15.51 -17.92 -10.15
C ARG A 294 15.70 -19.07 -9.16
N GLN A 295 16.24 -18.78 -8.00
CA GLN A 295 16.41 -19.76 -6.93
C GLN A 295 15.07 -20.08 -6.27
N VAL A 296 14.93 -21.28 -5.69
CA VAL A 296 13.70 -21.66 -4.98
C VAL A 296 13.43 -20.72 -3.81
N HIS A 297 14.44 -20.37 -3.01
CA HIS A 297 14.26 -19.43 -1.90
C HIS A 297 13.81 -18.02 -2.31
N GLU A 298 14.16 -17.55 -3.51
CA GLU A 298 13.73 -16.24 -4.02
C GLU A 298 12.21 -16.24 -4.24
N THR A 299 11.74 -17.13 -5.11
CA THR A 299 10.32 -17.22 -5.45
C THR A 299 9.48 -17.73 -4.30
N LEU A 300 9.97 -18.69 -3.50
CA LEU A 300 9.23 -19.16 -2.32
C LEU A 300 9.04 -18.04 -1.28
N THR A 301 9.99 -17.11 -1.16
CA THR A 301 9.82 -15.93 -0.29
C THR A 301 8.70 -15.02 -0.81
N HIS A 302 8.64 -14.78 -2.11
CA HIS A 302 7.55 -14.04 -2.76
C HIS A 302 6.19 -14.70 -2.51
N GLU A 303 6.08 -16.00 -2.78
CA GLU A 303 4.83 -16.76 -2.59
C GLU A 303 4.39 -16.80 -1.12
N LEU A 304 5.33 -16.92 -0.18
CA LEU A 304 5.02 -16.82 1.25
C LEU A 304 4.65 -15.39 1.67
N GLY A 305 5.14 -14.36 0.98
CA GLY A 305 4.67 -12.99 1.13
C GLY A 305 3.17 -12.85 0.88
N HIS A 306 2.63 -13.57 -0.12
CA HIS A 306 1.18 -13.65 -0.32
C HIS A 306 0.46 -14.28 0.87
N ASN A 307 1.00 -15.36 1.45
CA ASN A 307 0.41 -15.97 2.65
C ASN A 307 0.41 -15.02 3.88
N LEU A 308 1.23 -13.97 3.88
CA LEU A 308 1.19 -12.88 4.86
C LEU A 308 0.19 -11.76 4.52
N GLY A 309 -0.59 -11.92 3.44
CA GLY A 309 -1.60 -10.95 3.00
C GLY A 309 -1.09 -9.89 2.03
N LEU A 310 0.14 -9.99 1.54
CA LEU A 310 0.68 -9.04 0.57
C LEU A 310 0.22 -9.38 -0.86
N GLY A 311 -0.16 -8.37 -1.63
CA GLY A 311 -0.50 -8.55 -3.05
C GLY A 311 0.71 -8.37 -3.96
N ASP A 312 0.59 -8.83 -5.21
CA ASP A 312 1.55 -8.53 -6.27
C ASP A 312 1.67 -7.02 -6.51
N GLN A 313 2.88 -6.56 -6.78
CA GLN A 313 3.15 -5.15 -7.12
C GLN A 313 3.57 -4.95 -8.59
N TYR A 314 3.73 -6.03 -9.36
CA TYR A 314 4.02 -5.98 -10.81
C TYR A 314 2.75 -5.91 -11.68
N THR A 315 1.57 -6.19 -11.12
CA THR A 315 0.29 -6.18 -11.86
C THR A 315 -0.82 -5.51 -11.04
N PRO A 316 -1.72 -4.72 -11.66
CA PRO A 316 -1.67 -4.23 -13.04
C PRO A 316 -0.41 -3.41 -13.35
N SER A 317 0.05 -3.46 -14.60
CA SER A 317 1.19 -2.65 -15.02
C SER A 317 0.79 -1.18 -15.17
N VAL A 318 1.55 -0.29 -14.54
CA VAL A 318 1.45 1.16 -14.65
C VAL A 318 2.78 1.66 -15.20
N ALA A 319 2.76 2.16 -16.44
CA ALA A 319 3.97 2.49 -17.20
C ALA A 319 4.94 3.37 -16.40
N GLY A 320 6.15 2.85 -16.19
CA GLY A 320 7.23 3.55 -15.48
C GLY A 320 7.05 3.70 -13.97
N ARG A 321 6.01 3.07 -13.37
CA ARG A 321 5.67 3.29 -11.95
C ARG A 321 5.60 2.03 -11.09
N ASN A 322 5.57 0.82 -11.65
CA ASN A 322 5.67 -0.38 -10.80
C ASN A 322 7.03 -0.41 -10.07
N VAL A 323 7.05 -0.95 -8.86
CA VAL A 323 8.18 -0.82 -7.91
C VAL A 323 9.44 -1.60 -8.31
N GLY A 324 9.39 -2.53 -9.27
CA GLY A 324 10.60 -3.18 -9.79
C GLY A 324 11.43 -3.90 -8.73
N GLU A 325 12.75 -3.76 -8.83
CA GLU A 325 13.74 -4.35 -7.92
C GLU A 325 13.71 -3.81 -6.49
N TRP A 326 12.82 -2.86 -6.16
CA TRP A 326 12.78 -2.25 -4.83
C TRP A 326 11.89 -3.01 -3.84
N ASP A 327 11.14 -4.01 -4.32
CA ASP A 327 10.21 -4.77 -3.51
C ASP A 327 10.12 -6.26 -3.92
N MET A 328 10.18 -7.14 -2.93
CA MET A 328 10.06 -8.60 -3.09
C MET A 328 8.75 -9.02 -3.78
N MET A 329 7.66 -8.29 -3.54
CA MET A 329 6.35 -8.57 -4.15
C MET A 329 6.26 -8.09 -5.61
N HIS A 330 7.37 -7.62 -6.20
CA HIS A 330 7.48 -7.29 -7.62
C HIS A 330 8.52 -8.13 -8.35
N ALA A 331 9.78 -8.08 -7.91
CA ALA A 331 10.91 -8.68 -8.62
C ALA A 331 11.78 -9.49 -7.64
N ASP A 332 11.37 -10.73 -7.40
CA ASP A 332 11.98 -11.69 -6.48
C ASP A 332 13.39 -12.14 -6.87
N GLY A 333 13.73 -12.13 -8.16
CA GLY A 333 15.01 -12.67 -8.67
C GLY A 333 16.29 -11.93 -8.27
N PHE A 334 16.21 -10.71 -7.72
CA PHE A 334 17.37 -10.00 -7.12
C PHE A 334 17.33 -10.02 -5.58
N PHE A 335 16.40 -10.79 -5.04
CA PHE A 335 16.12 -10.95 -3.63
C PHE A 335 16.02 -9.63 -2.82
N PRO A 336 15.30 -8.61 -3.33
CA PRO A 336 15.19 -7.33 -2.63
C PRO A 336 14.42 -7.49 -1.33
N HIS A 337 14.61 -6.58 -0.37
CA HIS A 337 13.73 -6.52 0.80
C HIS A 337 12.34 -5.99 0.43
N PHE A 338 11.36 -6.24 1.30
CA PHE A 338 10.10 -5.48 1.27
C PHE A 338 10.35 -3.99 1.44
N SER A 339 9.55 -3.17 0.75
CA SER A 339 9.49 -1.72 0.95
C SER A 339 8.86 -1.36 2.30
N ALA A 340 9.11 -0.14 2.77
CA ALA A 340 8.58 0.40 4.02
C ALA A 340 7.07 0.14 4.22
N PRO A 341 6.17 0.41 3.24
CA PRO A 341 4.75 0.16 3.43
C PRO A 341 4.41 -1.30 3.76
N HIS A 342 5.05 -2.28 3.12
CA HIS A 342 4.84 -3.69 3.45
C HIS A 342 5.41 -4.04 4.82
N ARG A 343 6.61 -3.54 5.18
CA ARG A 343 7.17 -3.78 6.53
C ARG A 343 6.28 -3.16 7.62
N MET A 344 5.71 -1.98 7.37
CA MET A 344 4.75 -1.32 8.26
C MET A 344 3.47 -2.14 8.42
N MET A 345 2.90 -2.65 7.31
CA MET A 345 1.70 -3.48 7.34
C MET A 345 1.88 -4.76 8.14
N LEU A 346 3.06 -5.38 8.03
CA LEU A 346 3.44 -6.60 8.75
C LEU A 346 3.85 -6.34 10.21
N GLY A 347 3.92 -5.07 10.64
CA GLY A 347 4.28 -4.69 12.00
C GLY A 347 5.78 -4.73 12.30
N TRP A 348 6.62 -4.77 11.27
CA TRP A 348 8.09 -4.84 11.44
C TRP A 348 8.72 -3.47 11.59
N VAL A 349 8.03 -2.40 11.16
CA VAL A 349 8.42 -1.01 11.38
C VAL A 349 7.48 -0.41 12.42
N GLU A 350 8.06 0.10 13.51
CA GLU A 350 7.27 0.67 14.60
C GLU A 350 6.97 2.16 14.38
N SER A 351 5.86 2.64 14.94
CA SER A 351 5.45 4.05 14.87
C SER A 351 6.56 5.08 15.19
N PRO A 352 7.42 4.89 16.21
CA PRO A 352 8.48 5.85 16.51
C PRO A 352 9.53 6.02 15.41
N TRP A 353 9.64 5.06 14.50
CA TRP A 353 10.61 5.07 13.39
C TRP A 353 10.12 5.96 12.25
N ILE A 354 8.85 6.37 12.27
CA ILE A 354 8.20 7.10 11.19
C ILE A 354 8.09 8.58 11.55
N GLU A 355 8.32 9.43 10.57
CA GLU A 355 7.94 10.83 10.59
C GLU A 355 6.66 11.01 9.78
N SER A 356 5.52 11.18 10.45
CA SER A 356 4.25 11.43 9.76
C SER A 356 4.03 12.93 9.54
N LEU A 357 3.73 13.27 8.28
CA LEU A 357 3.42 14.62 7.83
C LEU A 357 1.98 14.65 7.32
N ASP A 358 1.09 15.21 8.13
CA ASP A 358 -0.29 15.46 7.78
C ASP A 358 -0.52 16.97 7.66
N PHE A 359 -0.38 17.49 6.44
CA PHE A 359 -0.48 18.92 6.18
C PHE A 359 -1.88 19.51 6.43
N GLY A 360 -2.92 18.67 6.54
CA GLY A 360 -4.26 19.12 6.92
C GLY A 360 -4.38 19.45 8.41
N SER A 361 -3.49 18.92 9.25
CA SER A 361 -3.49 19.14 10.70
C SER A 361 -2.24 19.86 11.23
N MET A 362 -1.19 20.00 10.42
CA MET A 362 0.05 20.68 10.79
C MET A 362 0.00 22.20 10.57
N PRO A 363 0.73 23.00 11.39
CA PRO A 363 0.97 24.40 11.10
C PRO A 363 1.72 24.57 9.76
N VAL A 364 1.27 25.52 8.95
CA VAL A 364 1.92 25.92 7.69
C VAL A 364 2.59 27.30 7.83
N PRO A 365 3.72 27.58 7.14
CA PRO A 365 4.45 26.68 6.23
C PRO A 365 5.25 25.60 6.96
N VAL A 366 5.56 24.51 6.26
CA VAL A 366 6.49 23.47 6.76
C VAL A 366 7.80 23.58 5.99
N ASP A 367 8.91 23.72 6.71
CA ASP A 367 10.27 23.57 6.19
C ASP A 367 11.12 22.87 7.26
N LYS A 368 11.38 21.58 7.07
CA LYS A 368 12.11 20.76 8.04
C LYS A 368 13.04 19.79 7.38
N THR A 369 14.12 19.45 8.08
CA THR A 369 15.00 18.36 7.67
C THR A 369 14.72 17.13 8.53
N VAL A 370 14.53 15.98 7.88
CA VAL A 370 14.42 14.67 8.50
C VAL A 370 15.63 13.85 8.11
N ARG A 371 16.31 13.26 9.10
CA ARG A 371 17.39 12.32 8.85
C ARG A 371 16.82 10.92 8.77
N LEU A 372 16.88 10.33 7.57
CA LEU A 372 16.57 8.94 7.34
C LEU A 372 17.79 8.06 7.63
N ARG A 373 17.58 6.98 8.37
CA ARG A 373 18.46 5.82 8.49
C ARG A 373 18.05 4.82 7.42
N ALA A 374 19.02 4.11 6.84
CA ALA A 374 18.75 3.02 5.92
C ALA A 374 17.81 2.02 6.59
N ILE A 375 16.67 1.73 5.97
CA ILE A 375 15.62 0.93 6.61
C ILE A 375 16.11 -0.49 6.90
N GLU A 376 17.01 -1.01 6.08
CA GLU A 376 17.68 -2.30 6.28
C GLU A 376 18.43 -2.37 7.61
N ALA A 377 18.89 -1.25 8.18
CA ALA A 377 19.61 -1.21 9.44
C ALA A 377 18.73 -1.38 10.69
N GLY A 378 17.40 -1.45 10.54
CA GLY A 378 16.46 -1.63 11.64
C GLY A 378 16.21 -0.34 12.43
N ALA A 379 16.14 -0.49 13.75
CA ALA A 379 15.70 0.59 14.64
C ALA A 379 16.58 1.84 14.51
N PRO A 380 16.02 3.00 14.14
CA PRO A 380 16.80 4.21 13.97
C PRO A 380 17.24 4.74 15.35
N PRO A 381 18.46 5.30 15.46
CA PRO A 381 18.88 6.03 16.64
C PRO A 381 17.94 7.20 16.97
N ALA A 382 17.96 7.67 18.23
CA ALA A 382 17.17 8.81 18.65
C ALA A 382 17.47 10.06 17.78
N GLY A 383 16.42 10.69 17.25
CA GLY A 383 16.53 11.85 16.36
C GLY A 383 16.65 11.49 14.87
N GLU A 384 16.74 10.21 14.54
CA GLU A 384 16.65 9.68 13.18
C GLU A 384 15.32 8.95 12.98
N LYS A 385 14.98 8.70 11.72
CA LYS A 385 13.76 8.03 11.27
C LYS A 385 14.11 7.01 10.20
N SER A 386 13.32 5.97 10.01
CA SER A 386 13.51 5.04 8.88
C SER A 386 12.63 5.40 7.69
N VAL A 387 11.50 6.07 7.96
CA VAL A 387 10.48 6.39 6.95
C VAL A 387 9.91 7.78 7.20
N VAL A 388 9.66 8.52 6.13
CA VAL A 388 8.76 9.68 6.13
C VAL A 388 7.45 9.25 5.48
N GLU A 389 6.33 9.47 6.17
CA GLU A 389 4.99 9.33 5.61
C GLU A 389 4.43 10.73 5.33
N VAL A 390 3.91 10.94 4.12
CA VAL A 390 3.18 12.16 3.74
C VAL A 390 1.74 11.80 3.42
N ARG A 391 0.81 12.33 4.21
CA ARG A 391 -0.62 12.07 4.05
C ARG A 391 -1.20 12.91 2.93
N LYS A 392 -1.67 12.24 1.87
CA LYS A 392 -2.38 12.87 0.75
C LYS A 392 -3.88 12.84 0.95
N ALA A 393 -4.40 11.71 1.42
CA ALA A 393 -5.78 11.51 1.85
C ALA A 393 -5.84 10.31 2.81
N ASP A 394 -6.99 10.07 3.41
CA ASP A 394 -7.20 8.85 4.19
C ASP A 394 -7.00 7.62 3.31
N GLY A 395 -6.02 6.79 3.69
CA GLY A 395 -5.64 5.60 2.93
C GLY A 395 -4.87 5.88 1.64
N TRP A 396 -4.43 7.12 1.40
CA TRP A 396 -3.52 7.44 0.29
C TRP A 396 -2.35 8.26 0.82
N ASN A 397 -1.16 7.66 0.83
CA ASN A 397 0.03 8.26 1.41
C ASN A 397 1.21 8.13 0.46
N TYR A 398 2.12 9.10 0.52
CA TYR A 398 3.46 8.95 -0.03
C TYR A 398 4.40 8.51 1.07
N TYR A 399 5.37 7.68 0.72
CA TYR A 399 6.41 7.21 1.64
C TYR A 399 7.78 7.51 1.04
N PHE A 400 8.69 8.01 1.87
CA PHE A 400 10.09 8.12 1.53
C PHE A 400 10.91 7.26 2.48
N GLU A 401 11.69 6.35 1.92
CA GLU A 401 12.62 5.49 2.65
C GLU A 401 14.03 5.63 2.08
N PHE A 402 15.06 5.49 2.92
CA PHE A 402 16.44 5.39 2.43
C PHE A 402 16.80 3.91 2.33
N ARG A 403 17.27 3.49 1.14
CA ARG A 403 17.69 2.12 0.87
C ARG A 403 19.18 2.07 0.64
N ASN A 404 19.87 1.25 1.44
CA ASN A 404 21.31 1.07 1.34
C ASN A 404 21.70 -0.37 1.72
N PRO A 405 22.39 -1.12 0.85
CA PRO A 405 22.82 -2.48 1.15
C PRO A 405 23.67 -2.53 2.43
N GLN A 406 23.33 -3.45 3.34
CA GLN A 406 24.05 -3.64 4.60
C GLN A 406 25.04 -4.80 4.49
N SER A 407 26.19 -4.67 5.15
CA SER A 407 27.20 -5.72 5.15
C SER A 407 26.69 -6.96 5.90
N GLY A 408 26.83 -8.13 5.27
CA GLY A 408 26.39 -9.41 5.85
C GLY A 408 24.90 -9.70 5.68
N HIS A 409 24.15 -8.79 5.06
CA HIS A 409 22.75 -9.03 4.72
C HIS A 409 22.63 -9.88 3.45
N ILE A 410 21.48 -10.54 3.33
CA ILE A 410 21.09 -11.41 2.23
C ILE A 410 20.37 -10.62 1.14
N GLY A 411 19.39 -9.81 1.53
CA GLY A 411 18.61 -9.02 0.59
C GLY A 411 19.22 -7.66 0.28
N ASP A 412 18.69 -7.03 -0.78
CA ASP A 412 19.14 -5.72 -1.30
C ASP A 412 20.62 -5.66 -1.73
N GLN A 413 21.30 -6.80 -1.86
CA GLN A 413 22.72 -6.82 -2.23
C GLN A 413 22.96 -6.55 -3.73
N GLU A 414 21.94 -6.75 -4.56
CA GLU A 414 22.04 -6.71 -6.03
C GLU A 414 21.30 -5.52 -6.66
N MET A 415 20.98 -4.49 -5.87
CA MET A 415 20.30 -3.28 -6.34
C MET A 415 21.11 -2.56 -7.42
N THR A 416 20.46 -2.14 -8.52
CA THR A 416 21.16 -1.42 -9.59
C THR A 416 21.64 -0.03 -9.19
N THR A 417 20.92 0.62 -8.27
CA THR A 417 21.23 1.99 -7.81
C THR A 417 21.18 2.09 -6.28
N PRO A 418 22.19 1.57 -5.55
CA PRO A 418 22.20 1.62 -4.09
C PRO A 418 22.40 3.05 -3.56
N SER A 419 22.14 3.23 -2.27
CA SER A 419 22.25 4.52 -1.56
C SER A 419 21.33 5.57 -2.20
N ARG A 420 20.03 5.28 -2.20
CA ARG A 420 18.99 6.16 -2.76
C ARG A 420 17.85 6.33 -1.79
N VAL A 421 17.21 7.50 -1.86
CA VAL A 421 15.92 7.72 -1.22
C VAL A 421 14.85 7.33 -2.22
N LEU A 422 14.02 6.36 -1.85
CA LEU A 422 12.93 5.84 -2.67
C LEU A 422 11.62 6.51 -2.27
N GLY A 423 10.96 7.12 -3.25
CA GLY A 423 9.63 7.69 -3.12
C GLY A 423 8.54 6.74 -3.63
N LEU A 424 7.63 6.36 -2.76
CA LEU A 424 6.53 5.43 -3.02
C LEU A 424 5.16 6.14 -2.90
N ASP A 425 4.25 5.79 -3.80
CA ASP A 425 2.83 6.11 -3.79
C ASP A 425 2.06 4.87 -3.35
N ALA A 426 1.49 4.90 -2.14
CA ALA A 426 0.74 3.79 -1.58
C ALA A 426 -0.74 4.17 -1.44
N VAL A 427 -1.59 3.33 -2.02
CA VAL A 427 -3.04 3.43 -1.89
C VAL A 427 -3.57 2.21 -1.15
N SER A 428 -4.53 2.49 -0.30
CA SER A 428 -5.13 1.61 0.67
C SER A 428 -6.64 1.81 0.56
N ALA A 429 -7.44 0.77 0.84
CA ALA A 429 -8.89 0.90 1.00
C ALA A 429 -9.26 2.00 2.03
N PRO A 430 -10.53 2.40 2.21
CA PRO A 430 -11.67 2.17 1.31
C PRO A 430 -11.56 2.97 0.00
N TRP A 431 -10.45 3.68 -0.23
CA TRP A 431 -10.28 4.49 -1.43
C TRP A 431 -10.15 3.61 -2.68
N ALA A 432 -10.99 3.86 -3.68
CA ALA A 432 -10.84 3.29 -5.01
C ALA A 432 -9.97 4.23 -5.84
N PRO A 433 -8.73 3.83 -6.23
CA PRO A 433 -7.91 4.67 -7.06
C PRO A 433 -8.58 4.92 -8.43
N PRO A 434 -8.35 6.09 -9.06
CA PRO A 434 -8.96 6.44 -10.34
C PRO A 434 -8.41 5.63 -11.53
N ILE A 435 -7.42 4.77 -11.29
CA ILE A 435 -6.80 3.88 -12.27
C ILE A 435 -6.66 2.48 -11.69
N ALA A 436 -6.65 1.45 -12.54
CA ALA A 436 -6.23 0.11 -12.15
C ALA A 436 -4.73 0.14 -11.83
N ARG A 437 -4.37 -0.23 -10.60
CA ARG A 437 -3.00 -0.21 -10.08
C ARG A 437 -2.83 -1.22 -8.95
N PRO A 438 -1.61 -1.68 -8.68
CA PRO A 438 -1.28 -2.34 -7.43
C PRO A 438 -1.33 -1.34 -6.26
N TYR A 439 -1.21 -1.87 -5.04
CA TYR A 439 -1.22 -1.08 -3.81
C TYR A 439 -0.06 -0.08 -3.75
N LEU A 440 1.13 -0.52 -4.18
CA LEU A 440 2.35 0.27 -4.17
C LEU A 440 2.80 0.58 -5.59
N LEU A 441 3.08 1.86 -5.82
CA LEU A 441 3.77 2.35 -7.01
C LEU A 441 4.95 3.19 -6.56
N LEU A 442 5.92 3.39 -7.43
CA LEU A 442 6.83 4.51 -7.33
C LEU A 442 6.06 5.82 -7.53
N LEU A 443 6.53 6.91 -6.93
CA LEU A 443 6.06 8.25 -7.27
C LEU A 443 6.24 8.51 -8.78
N PRO A 444 5.37 9.31 -9.42
CA PRO A 444 5.59 9.73 -10.80
C PRO A 444 6.89 10.55 -10.91
N ASN A 445 7.40 10.73 -12.14
CA ASN A 445 8.40 11.77 -12.34
C ASN A 445 7.74 13.14 -12.14
N ASP A 446 8.46 14.07 -11.55
CA ASP A 446 7.98 15.43 -11.40
C ASP A 446 8.22 16.29 -12.66
N SER A 447 7.91 17.59 -12.56
CA SER A 447 7.94 18.52 -13.69
C SER A 447 9.32 18.74 -14.32
N ASP A 448 10.42 18.60 -13.57
CA ASP A 448 11.78 18.72 -14.13
C ASP A 448 12.37 17.36 -14.55
N GLY A 449 11.59 16.29 -14.37
CA GLY A 449 11.89 14.94 -14.82
C GLY A 449 12.66 14.12 -13.79
N ASP A 450 12.87 14.66 -12.59
CA ASP A 450 13.40 13.89 -11.48
C ASP A 450 12.41 12.77 -11.13
N GLY A 451 12.96 11.56 -11.00
CA GLY A 451 12.19 10.35 -10.76
C GLY A 451 12.02 10.03 -9.27
N PRO A 452 11.32 8.92 -8.96
CA PRO A 452 11.07 8.46 -7.60
C PRO A 452 12.31 7.93 -6.85
N VAL A 453 13.46 7.80 -7.53
CA VAL A 453 14.70 7.26 -6.97
C VAL A 453 15.72 8.40 -6.88
N LEU A 454 15.84 8.99 -5.69
CA LEU A 454 16.52 10.26 -5.48
C LEU A 454 17.95 10.05 -4.96
N ALA A 455 18.92 10.70 -5.60
CA ALA A 455 20.30 10.85 -5.15
C ALA A 455 20.52 12.22 -4.48
N VAL A 456 21.71 12.46 -3.91
CA VAL A 456 22.07 13.79 -3.38
C VAL A 456 21.89 14.88 -4.44
N GLY A 457 21.17 15.93 -4.10
CA GLY A 457 20.80 17.03 -5.00
C GLY A 457 19.56 16.77 -5.84
N GLY A 458 19.05 15.53 -5.88
CA GLY A 458 17.78 15.19 -6.50
C GLY A 458 16.59 15.60 -5.64
N ASN A 459 15.44 15.77 -6.27
CA ASN A 459 14.24 16.26 -5.61
C ASN A 459 12.94 15.64 -6.16
N TYR A 460 11.85 15.81 -5.42
CA TYR A 460 10.50 15.49 -5.88
C TYR A 460 9.59 16.68 -5.61
N ARG A 461 8.91 17.18 -6.64
CA ARG A 461 7.97 18.30 -6.55
C ARG A 461 6.56 17.94 -7.00
N GLU A 462 5.58 18.36 -6.21
CA GLU A 462 4.19 18.48 -6.66
C GLU A 462 3.71 19.91 -6.51
N PHE A 463 3.06 20.41 -7.57
CA PHE A 463 2.45 21.72 -7.64
C PHE A 463 0.93 21.52 -7.74
N ASP A 464 0.17 22.03 -6.77
CA ASP A 464 -1.28 22.19 -6.90
C ASP A 464 -1.56 23.56 -7.55
N PRO A 465 -2.07 23.59 -8.80
CA PRO A 465 -2.31 24.83 -9.52
C PRO A 465 -3.57 25.57 -9.10
N ASP A 466 -4.22 25.23 -7.99
CA ASP A 466 -5.37 25.99 -7.48
C ASP A 466 -5.03 27.49 -7.40
N PRO A 467 -5.70 28.35 -8.21
CA PRO A 467 -5.39 29.77 -8.28
C PRO A 467 -5.76 30.56 -7.01
N SER A 468 -6.51 29.96 -6.07
CA SER A 468 -6.87 30.59 -4.80
C SER A 468 -5.80 30.42 -3.71
N ALA A 469 -5.00 29.36 -3.80
CA ALA A 469 -3.88 29.08 -2.91
C ALA A 469 -2.97 28.03 -3.57
N PRO A 470 -2.02 28.42 -4.44
CA PRO A 470 -1.09 27.45 -4.99
C PRO A 470 -0.34 26.81 -3.82
N MET A 471 -0.24 25.48 -3.82
CA MET A 471 0.47 24.72 -2.78
C MET A 471 1.61 23.94 -3.43
N ASN A 472 2.81 24.09 -2.87
CA ASN A 472 3.98 23.35 -3.31
C ASN A 472 4.37 22.33 -2.26
N PHE A 473 4.43 21.08 -2.65
CA PHE A 473 5.16 20.04 -1.93
C PHE A 473 6.52 19.84 -2.57
N GLN A 474 7.57 19.81 -1.77
CA GLN A 474 8.92 19.51 -2.23
C GLN A 474 9.68 18.66 -1.22
N VAL A 475 10.37 17.65 -1.71
CA VAL A 475 11.36 16.86 -0.96
C VAL A 475 12.69 16.97 -1.67
N ASP A 476 13.74 17.37 -0.95
CA ASP A 476 15.10 17.44 -1.46
C ASP A 476 16.01 16.51 -0.68
N VAL A 477 16.80 15.69 -1.38
CA VAL A 477 17.85 14.91 -0.75
C VAL A 477 19.10 15.77 -0.64
N THR A 478 19.32 16.34 0.54
CA THR A 478 20.38 17.33 0.76
C THR A 478 21.74 16.71 1.06
N ALA A 479 21.77 15.51 1.63
CA ALA A 479 22.99 14.76 1.88
C ALA A 479 22.70 13.25 1.95
N ILE A 480 23.69 12.42 1.59
CA ILE A 480 23.75 10.99 1.86
C ILE A 480 25.13 10.71 2.43
N ALA A 481 25.20 10.03 3.58
CA ALA A 481 26.45 9.70 4.26
C ALA A 481 26.32 8.35 4.96
N GLY A 482 27.02 7.33 4.45
CA GLY A 482 26.91 5.96 4.95
C GLY A 482 25.45 5.48 4.89
N ASP A 483 24.93 5.04 6.04
CA ASP A 483 23.55 4.55 6.18
C ASP A 483 22.54 5.66 6.51
N THR A 484 22.84 6.92 6.19
CA THR A 484 21.93 8.03 6.46
C THR A 484 21.72 8.92 5.24
N ALA A 485 20.52 9.51 5.14
CA ALA A 485 20.15 10.51 4.16
C ALA A 485 19.38 11.67 4.82
N ASP A 486 19.73 12.91 4.50
CA ASP A 486 19.02 14.10 5.01
C ASP A 486 18.02 14.60 3.97
N LEU A 487 16.73 14.50 4.28
CA LEU A 487 15.62 14.95 3.45
C LEU A 487 15.12 16.29 3.97
N ARG A 488 15.19 17.35 3.15
CA ARG A 488 14.51 18.61 3.42
C ARG A 488 13.11 18.56 2.82
N ILE A 489 12.10 18.73 3.66
CA ILE A 489 10.69 18.63 3.29
C ILE A 489 10.07 20.00 3.44
N ARG A 490 9.43 20.45 2.37
CA ARG A 490 8.82 21.77 2.24
C ARG A 490 7.37 21.63 1.80
N TRP A 491 6.46 22.27 2.52
CA TRP A 491 5.06 22.37 2.16
C TRP A 491 4.55 23.80 2.34
N ASN A 492 3.89 24.31 1.30
CA ASN A 492 3.32 25.66 1.26
C ASN A 492 4.36 26.76 1.59
N VAL A 493 5.61 26.54 1.17
CA VAL A 493 6.69 27.54 1.22
C VAL A 493 6.68 28.37 -0.08
N ILE A 494 5.50 28.57 -0.68
CA ILE A 494 5.40 29.41 -1.88
C ILE A 494 5.67 30.83 -1.45
N GLY A 495 6.81 31.34 -1.90
CA GLY A 495 7.09 32.73 -1.66
C GLY A 495 6.04 33.60 -2.31
N ARG A 496 5.52 34.59 -1.58
CA ARG A 496 4.53 35.54 -2.08
C ARG A 496 5.18 36.92 -2.15
N PRO A 497 4.88 37.72 -3.18
CA PRO A 497 5.28 39.13 -3.21
C PRO A 497 4.51 39.91 -2.13
N ASP A 498 5.10 40.98 -1.60
CA ASP A 498 4.41 41.95 -0.71
C ASP A 498 4.97 43.36 -0.97
N PRO A 499 4.66 43.97 -2.13
CA PRO A 499 5.05 45.33 -2.42
C PRO A 499 4.23 46.31 -1.58
N SER A 500 4.78 46.76 -0.46
CA SER A 500 4.07 47.63 0.47
C SER A 500 4.77 48.95 0.74
N ILE A 501 3.97 49.95 1.09
CA ILE A 501 4.39 51.27 1.57
C ILE A 501 3.85 51.47 2.99
N ARG A 502 4.65 52.06 3.89
CA ARG A 502 4.18 52.28 5.27
C ARG A 502 3.19 53.44 5.33
N PRO A 503 2.09 53.33 6.09
CA PRO A 503 1.18 54.44 6.32
C PRO A 503 1.86 55.53 7.16
N TRP A 504 1.26 56.73 7.17
CA TRP A 504 1.58 57.76 8.16
C TRP A 504 1.08 57.32 9.55
N PRO A 505 1.67 57.80 10.67
CA PRO A 505 2.74 58.81 10.77
C PRO A 505 4.16 58.24 10.58
N ALA A 506 5.07 59.05 10.01
CA ALA A 506 6.48 58.72 9.87
C ALA A 506 7.27 58.78 11.18
N SER A 507 6.85 59.67 12.09
CA SER A 507 7.50 59.94 13.39
C SER A 507 6.63 60.87 14.23
N SER A 508 6.98 61.06 15.51
CA SER A 508 6.25 61.95 16.43
C SER A 508 6.25 63.43 16.01
N ASP A 509 7.24 63.84 15.23
CA ASP A 509 7.45 65.18 14.66
C ASP A 509 6.92 65.30 13.22
N ARG A 510 6.75 64.17 12.50
CA ARG A 510 6.13 64.12 11.15
C ARG A 510 4.86 63.27 11.17
N ARG A 511 3.86 63.74 11.91
CA ARG A 511 2.61 63.00 12.17
C ARG A 511 1.69 62.86 10.95
N TRP A 512 1.90 63.65 9.92
CA TRP A 512 1.00 63.73 8.75
C TRP A 512 1.68 63.29 7.45
N GLN A 513 2.77 62.54 7.55
CA GLN A 513 3.55 62.06 6.40
C GLN A 513 3.83 60.57 6.56
N SER A 514 3.83 59.83 5.45
CA SER A 514 4.41 58.47 5.41
C SER A 514 5.93 58.58 5.49
N PRO A 515 6.63 57.64 6.15
CA PRO A 515 8.09 57.61 6.13
C PRO A 515 8.67 57.23 4.76
N ASP A 516 7.84 56.73 3.85
CA ASP A 516 8.25 56.20 2.55
C ASP A 516 7.88 57.13 1.38
N ILE A 517 7.23 58.26 1.66
CA ILE A 517 6.89 59.28 0.64
C ILE A 517 7.76 60.52 0.84
N GLU A 518 8.44 60.93 -0.23
CA GLU A 518 9.29 62.11 -0.23
C GLU A 518 8.92 63.08 -1.35
N VAL A 519 9.16 64.37 -1.11
CA VAL A 519 9.11 65.40 -2.15
C VAL A 519 10.50 65.97 -2.31
N ARG A 520 11.10 65.77 -3.49
CA ARG A 520 12.46 66.22 -3.83
C ARG A 520 12.38 67.35 -4.86
N ASN A 521 13.21 68.37 -4.71
CA ASN A 521 13.34 69.48 -5.65
C ASN A 521 14.72 70.14 -5.49
N ALA A 522 15.09 71.05 -6.40
CA ALA A 522 16.42 71.67 -6.33
C ALA A 522 16.62 72.52 -5.05
N LYS A 523 15.55 73.00 -4.40
CA LYS A 523 15.62 73.79 -3.18
C LYS A 523 16.02 72.93 -1.98
N ASN A 524 15.38 71.77 -1.79
CA ASN A 524 15.73 70.85 -0.70
C ASN A 524 16.93 69.94 -1.00
N ALA A 525 17.34 69.83 -2.27
CA ALA A 525 18.65 69.30 -2.63
C ALA A 525 19.79 70.24 -2.21
N ALA A 526 19.58 71.56 -2.27
CA ALA A 526 20.56 72.57 -1.87
C ALA A 526 20.60 72.83 -0.35
N ASP A 527 19.48 72.58 0.36
CA ASP A 527 19.36 72.74 1.81
C ASP A 527 18.59 71.56 2.44
N PRO A 528 19.28 70.61 3.09
CA PRO A 528 18.67 69.44 3.72
C PRO A 528 17.66 69.78 4.84
N SER A 529 17.71 70.98 5.42
CA SER A 529 16.73 71.40 6.45
C SER A 529 15.32 71.58 5.86
N LEU A 530 15.21 71.67 4.54
CA LEU A 530 13.96 71.78 3.79
C LEU A 530 13.45 70.42 3.28
N PHE A 531 13.89 69.31 3.89
CA PHE A 531 13.45 67.96 3.54
C PHE A 531 11.91 67.88 3.46
N ASN A 532 11.39 67.26 2.39
CA ASN A 532 9.96 67.12 2.10
C ASN A 532 9.16 68.43 1.99
N LEU A 533 9.83 69.59 1.89
CA LEU A 533 9.16 70.86 1.61
C LEU A 533 9.00 71.06 0.09
N PRO A 534 7.76 71.13 -0.44
CA PRO A 534 7.54 71.39 -1.85
C PRO A 534 7.98 72.82 -2.25
N TRP A 535 8.44 72.96 -3.48
CA TRP A 535 8.79 74.25 -4.07
C TRP A 535 7.67 74.73 -4.99
N ASN A 536 6.84 75.64 -4.47
CA ASN A 536 5.69 76.19 -5.18
C ASN A 536 6.09 76.79 -6.53
N LYS A 537 5.25 76.57 -7.55
CA LYS A 537 5.44 76.99 -8.95
C LYS A 537 6.69 76.44 -9.65
N ASN A 538 7.41 75.52 -9.01
CA ASN A 538 8.62 74.90 -9.56
C ASN A 538 8.43 73.39 -9.67
N PRO A 539 9.19 72.70 -10.53
CA PRO A 539 9.13 71.24 -10.62
C PRO A 539 9.55 70.58 -9.30
N ASN A 540 8.75 69.64 -8.84
CA ASN A 540 9.07 68.72 -7.75
C ASN A 540 8.96 67.28 -8.27
N THR A 541 9.75 66.39 -7.69
CA THR A 541 9.63 64.94 -7.86
C THR A 541 9.06 64.35 -6.59
N VAL A 542 7.87 63.77 -6.69
CA VAL A 542 7.30 62.94 -5.64
C VAL A 542 7.93 61.56 -5.77
N VAL A 543 8.48 61.04 -4.67
CA VAL A 543 9.16 59.74 -4.61
C VAL A 543 8.41 58.85 -3.63
N ALA A 544 8.11 57.63 -4.03
CA ALA A 544 7.58 56.57 -3.16
C ALA A 544 8.60 55.44 -3.05
N LYS A 545 8.99 55.08 -1.83
CA LYS A 545 9.87 53.95 -1.52
C LYS A 545 9.01 52.73 -1.21
N VAL A 546 8.81 51.87 -2.20
CA VAL A 546 8.03 50.64 -2.03
C VAL A 546 8.98 49.50 -1.73
N THR A 547 8.69 48.74 -0.67
CA THR A 547 9.50 47.59 -0.25
C THR A 547 8.74 46.32 -0.53
N ASN A 548 9.36 45.38 -1.23
CA ASN A 548 8.82 44.03 -1.33
C ASN A 548 9.24 43.24 -0.09
N ARG A 549 8.32 43.09 0.87
CA ARG A 549 8.56 42.30 2.09
C ARG A 549 8.33 40.81 1.89
N GLY A 550 7.87 40.43 0.71
CA GLY A 550 7.65 39.08 0.28
C GLY A 550 8.95 38.34 -0.02
N ASP A 551 8.87 37.02 -0.01
CA ASP A 551 9.94 36.06 -0.32
C ASP A 551 9.98 35.65 -1.80
N MET A 552 9.16 36.31 -2.64
CA MET A 552 9.20 36.24 -4.11
C MET A 552 9.44 37.63 -4.72
N ASN A 553 10.11 37.70 -5.88
CA ASN A 553 10.23 38.94 -6.64
C ASN A 553 8.85 39.46 -7.09
N ALA A 554 8.69 40.78 -7.10
CA ALA A 554 7.49 41.44 -7.59
C ALA A 554 7.83 42.20 -8.89
N ASP A 555 7.60 41.56 -10.03
CA ASP A 555 7.83 42.15 -11.35
C ASP A 555 6.66 43.05 -11.76
N SER A 556 6.95 44.15 -12.45
CA SER A 556 5.95 45.09 -12.99
C SER A 556 5.01 45.69 -11.93
N VAL A 557 5.49 45.93 -10.72
CA VAL A 557 4.73 46.63 -9.67
C VAL A 557 4.40 48.03 -10.16
N ARG A 558 3.11 48.38 -10.19
CA ARG A 558 2.63 49.71 -10.58
C ARG A 558 2.33 50.55 -9.34
N VAL A 559 2.87 51.76 -9.29
CA VAL A 559 2.60 52.72 -8.22
C VAL A 559 1.93 53.95 -8.80
N GLU A 560 0.77 54.30 -8.25
CA GLU A 560 -0.02 55.46 -8.67
C GLU A 560 0.16 56.63 -7.70
N PHE A 561 0.32 57.83 -8.25
CA PHE A 561 0.52 59.06 -7.49
C PHE A 561 -0.66 60.00 -7.71
N PHE A 562 -1.18 60.55 -6.62
CA PHE A 562 -2.25 61.52 -6.63
C PHE A 562 -1.91 62.71 -5.73
N VAL A 563 -2.53 63.83 -6.02
CA VAL A 563 -2.58 65.00 -5.13
C VAL A 563 -4.02 65.29 -4.79
N LYS A 564 -4.29 65.59 -3.52
CA LYS A 564 -5.59 66.04 -3.04
C LYS A 564 -5.47 67.44 -2.46
N ASP A 565 -6.28 68.36 -2.97
CA ASP A 565 -6.36 69.72 -2.46
C ASP A 565 -7.24 69.76 -1.20
N TYR A 566 -6.62 70.05 -0.06
CA TYR A 566 -7.29 70.23 1.23
C TYR A 566 -7.52 71.71 1.57
N THR A 567 -7.20 72.63 0.65
CA THR A 567 -7.53 74.06 0.77
C THR A 567 -9.03 74.30 0.65
N VAL A 568 -9.75 73.41 -0.04
CA VAL A 568 -11.21 73.42 -0.17
C VAL A 568 -11.80 72.11 0.37
N SER A 569 -12.95 72.16 1.03
CA SER A 569 -13.60 70.94 1.54
C SER A 569 -13.98 70.02 0.38
N SER A 570 -13.59 68.74 0.46
CA SER A 570 -14.00 67.65 -0.46
C SER A 570 -13.50 67.73 -1.92
N ALA A 571 -12.30 68.28 -2.17
CA ALA A 571 -11.69 68.16 -3.49
C ALA A 571 -11.41 66.68 -3.87
N PRO A 572 -11.61 66.29 -5.14
CA PRO A 572 -11.24 64.96 -5.61
C PRO A 572 -9.71 64.79 -5.65
N GLU A 573 -9.25 63.54 -5.62
CA GLU A 573 -7.87 63.20 -5.94
C GLU A 573 -7.59 63.48 -7.41
N THR A 574 -6.52 64.22 -7.69
CA THR A 574 -6.04 64.50 -9.04
C THR A 574 -4.81 63.63 -9.32
N PRO A 575 -4.78 62.83 -10.40
CA PRO A 575 -3.64 61.99 -10.73
C PRO A 575 -2.42 62.83 -11.13
N LEU A 576 -1.26 62.47 -10.58
CA LEU A 576 0.05 63.03 -10.96
C LEU A 576 0.78 62.14 -11.98
N GLY A 577 0.44 60.85 -12.00
CA GLY A 577 1.03 59.85 -12.89
C GLY A 577 1.15 58.48 -12.21
N SER A 578 1.79 57.55 -12.91
CA SER A 578 2.19 56.25 -12.34
C SER A 578 3.58 55.87 -12.82
N ASP A 579 4.27 55.05 -12.05
CA ASP A 579 5.58 54.48 -12.38
C ASP A 579 5.51 52.96 -12.17
N THR A 580 6.21 52.19 -13.01
CA THR A 580 6.16 50.72 -12.99
C THR A 580 7.58 50.16 -13.03
N LYS A 581 7.93 49.33 -12.04
CA LYS A 581 9.27 48.76 -11.86
C LYS A 581 9.19 47.41 -11.19
N ASP A 582 10.24 46.62 -11.34
CA ASP A 582 10.41 45.36 -10.63
C ASP A 582 11.02 45.62 -9.25
N ILE A 583 10.62 44.81 -8.25
CA ILE A 583 11.12 44.88 -6.88
C ILE A 583 11.53 43.47 -6.44
N ALA A 584 12.83 43.23 -6.35
CA ALA A 584 13.35 41.95 -5.85
C ALA A 584 12.92 41.71 -4.39
N SER A 585 12.77 40.44 -4.00
CA SER A 585 12.42 40.06 -2.62
C SER A 585 13.36 40.72 -1.60
N GLY A 586 12.78 41.28 -0.54
CA GLY A 586 13.50 41.97 0.55
C GLY A 586 14.10 43.32 0.18
N THR A 587 13.89 43.84 -1.03
CA THR A 587 14.47 45.12 -1.50
C THR A 587 13.46 46.26 -1.53
N THR A 588 13.97 47.49 -1.49
CA THR A 588 13.19 48.73 -1.63
C THR A 588 13.54 49.41 -2.94
N VAL A 589 12.54 49.80 -3.72
CA VAL A 589 12.69 50.52 -5.00
C VAL A 589 11.95 51.86 -4.94
N GLU A 590 12.55 52.88 -5.57
CA GLU A 590 11.95 54.21 -5.67
C GLU A 590 11.10 54.33 -6.93
N PHE A 591 9.86 54.74 -6.75
CA PHE A 591 8.90 55.11 -7.80
C PHE A 591 8.73 56.63 -7.81
N THR A 592 8.53 57.22 -8.99
CA THR A 592 8.52 58.68 -9.09
C THR A 592 7.40 59.26 -9.95
N ALA A 593 6.89 60.43 -9.56
CA ALA A 593 6.00 61.26 -10.38
C ALA A 593 6.41 62.73 -10.30
N SER A 594 6.12 63.49 -11.36
CA SER A 594 6.37 64.93 -11.40
C SER A 594 5.18 65.72 -10.84
N TRP A 595 5.46 66.76 -10.06
CA TRP A 595 4.42 67.65 -9.52
C TRP A 595 4.90 69.09 -9.48
N THR A 596 4.09 70.02 -10.01
CA THR A 596 4.31 71.46 -9.90
C THR A 596 3.19 72.05 -9.04
N PRO A 597 3.42 72.31 -7.73
CA PRO A 597 2.40 72.84 -6.84
C PRO A 597 2.00 74.27 -7.25
N PRO A 598 0.74 74.68 -7.02
CA PRO A 598 0.31 76.07 -7.20
C PRO A 598 0.97 77.02 -6.18
N ALA A 599 0.63 78.30 -6.25
CA ALA A 599 1.26 79.36 -5.46
C ALA A 599 1.10 79.19 -3.94
N GLU A 600 -0.06 78.71 -3.51
CA GLU A 600 -0.50 78.59 -2.12
C GLU A 600 -1.54 77.46 -2.00
N GLY A 601 -1.72 76.93 -0.79
CA GLY A 601 -2.69 75.87 -0.47
C GLY A 601 -2.14 74.74 0.40
N HIS A 602 -3.02 73.84 0.84
CA HIS A 602 -2.69 72.60 1.55
C HIS A 602 -2.93 71.42 0.60
N PHE A 603 -1.88 70.69 0.24
CA PHE A 603 -1.98 69.53 -0.64
C PHE A 603 -1.47 68.28 0.07
N CYS A 604 -2.24 67.20 0.01
CA CYS A 604 -1.79 65.88 0.43
C CYS A 604 -1.38 65.05 -0.78
N ILE A 605 -0.20 64.45 -0.71
CA ILE A 605 0.22 63.44 -1.68
C ILE A 605 -0.33 62.09 -1.24
N VAL A 606 -0.96 61.38 -2.16
CA VAL A 606 -1.45 60.02 -1.96
C VAL A 606 -0.68 59.12 -2.92
N VAL A 607 -0.10 58.06 -2.39
CA VAL A 607 0.54 57.01 -3.18
C VAL A 607 -0.24 55.74 -2.97
N ARG A 608 -0.60 55.06 -4.06
CA ARG A 608 -1.33 53.81 -4.03
C ARG A 608 -0.52 52.75 -4.77
N VAL A 609 -0.29 51.63 -4.10
CA VAL A 609 0.10 50.38 -4.75
C VAL A 609 -1.21 49.62 -4.95
N PRO A 610 -1.72 49.46 -6.19
CA PRO A 610 -2.87 48.60 -6.46
C PRO A 610 -2.53 47.16 -6.07
N LEU A 611 -3.56 46.36 -5.75
CA LEU A 611 -3.40 44.94 -5.42
C LEU A 611 -2.48 44.26 -6.45
N TYR A 612 -1.34 43.75 -5.97
CA TYR A 612 -0.36 43.13 -6.83
C TYR A 612 -0.71 41.67 -7.12
N GLN A 613 -0.53 41.29 -8.38
CA GLN A 613 -0.58 39.91 -8.85
C GLN A 613 0.61 39.68 -9.78
N THR A 614 1.29 38.54 -9.66
CA THR A 614 2.40 38.22 -10.56
C THR A 614 1.92 38.19 -12.02
N PRO A 615 2.69 38.76 -12.96
CA PRO A 615 2.37 38.64 -14.38
C PRO A 615 2.51 37.18 -14.85
N GLY A 616 1.43 36.56 -15.30
CA GLY A 616 1.46 35.20 -15.87
C GLY A 616 0.32 34.30 -15.39
N THR A 617 0.38 33.02 -15.77
CA THR A 617 -0.58 31.99 -15.35
C THR A 617 0.20 30.81 -14.74
N PRO A 618 -0.07 30.43 -13.48
CA PRO A 618 -1.00 31.07 -12.54
C PRO A 618 -0.44 32.39 -11.99
N SER A 619 -1.32 33.36 -11.75
CA SER A 619 -0.97 34.58 -11.03
C SER A 619 -0.98 34.31 -9.52
N VAL A 620 0.00 34.86 -8.81
CA VAL A 620 0.13 34.79 -7.34
C VAL A 620 -0.20 36.18 -6.79
N VAL A 621 -1.15 36.25 -5.86
CA VAL A 621 -1.56 37.50 -5.19
C VAL A 621 -0.62 37.81 -4.02
N GLU A 622 -0.39 39.09 -3.75
CA GLU A 622 0.44 39.53 -2.61
C GLU A 622 -0.07 39.07 -1.21
N LEU A 623 0.82 39.07 -0.21
CA LEU A 623 0.54 38.61 1.17
C LEU A 623 -0.50 39.44 1.93
N THR A 624 -0.59 40.74 1.67
CA THR A 624 -1.22 41.73 2.55
C THR A 624 -2.74 41.86 2.44
N GLU A 625 -3.39 41.21 1.47
CA GLU A 625 -4.85 41.21 1.30
C GLU A 625 -5.47 39.80 1.36
N LEU A 626 -5.39 39.16 2.53
CA LEU A 626 -6.31 38.09 2.95
C LEU A 626 -7.01 38.45 4.26
#